data_AF-A0AA90T0A2-F1
#
_entry.id   AF-A0AA90T0A2-F1
#
_cell.length_a   1.000
_cell.length_b   1.000
_cell.length_c   1.000
_cell.angle_alpha   90.00
_cell.angle_beta   90.00
_cell.angle_gamma   90.00
#
_symmetry.space_group_name_H-M   'P 1'
#
loop_
_entity.id
_entity.type
_entity.pdbx_description
1 polymer ?
#
loop_
_entity_poly.entity_id
_entity_poly.type
_entity_poly.pdbx_seq_one_letter_code
_entity_poly.pdbx_strand_id
1 'polypeptide(L)'
;MSQFPNGTVIAKLLFTTAPDDELPYLKNAVEWQANVHVFSGVTCPSGALVRRPQTVRLLQVDIAIKDARAAETGWVFTTLSYNGNAAGATPWERMQLVGVMWGNDIAKNQQWINKMNGTPQHLGAGGRLNGPVDNPRSSCISCHATAQTPSRSPMIPPSQADAPRWFANYPGNRAFDAGATATDYSLQIAMGIQNLNRSKTPVRSTSTKDPGAALIPAEDIKLMNRAFDSGRDIPLPIIINKALEYPVGR
;
A
#
# COMPACT_ATOMS: atom_id res chain seq x y z
N MET A 1 -24.00 4.09 -4.43
CA MET A 1 -22.74 3.97 -5.19
C MET A 1 -21.63 4.56 -4.33
N SER A 2 -20.51 3.86 -4.14
CA SER A 2 -19.37 4.36 -3.37
C SER A 2 -18.42 5.09 -4.33
N GLN A 3 -18.77 6.33 -4.72
CA GLN A 3 -17.98 7.15 -5.64
C GLN A 3 -17.64 8.49 -4.99
N PHE A 4 -16.40 8.94 -5.19
CA PHE A 4 -15.97 10.25 -4.73
C PHE A 4 -16.27 11.33 -5.78
N PRO A 5 -16.65 12.55 -5.36
CA PRO A 5 -16.78 13.68 -6.27
C PRO A 5 -15.45 14.02 -6.97
N ASN A 6 -15.53 14.53 -8.20
CA ASN A 6 -14.36 15.07 -8.90
C ASN A 6 -13.69 16.18 -8.06
N GLY A 7 -12.36 16.20 -8.00
CA GLY A 7 -11.59 17.09 -7.13
C GLY A 7 -11.34 16.55 -5.72
N THR A 8 -11.86 15.36 -5.37
CA THR A 8 -11.53 14.69 -4.11
C THR A 8 -10.03 14.41 -4.04
N VAL A 9 -9.42 14.71 -2.90
CA VAL A 9 -8.03 14.39 -2.60
C VAL A 9 -7.99 13.44 -1.40
N ILE A 10 -7.24 12.36 -1.53
CA ILE A 10 -6.96 11.40 -0.47
C ILE A 10 -5.46 11.39 -0.25
N ALA A 11 -5.02 11.57 0.99
CA ALA A 11 -3.62 11.45 1.38
C ALA A 11 -3.47 10.30 2.39
N LYS A 12 -2.50 9.43 2.16
CA LYS A 12 -2.11 8.32 3.02
C LYS A 12 -0.68 8.59 3.50
N LEU A 13 -0.51 8.71 4.81
CA LEU A 13 0.79 8.87 5.45
C LEU A 13 1.29 7.51 5.90
N LEU A 14 2.54 7.18 5.57
CA LEU A 14 3.18 5.92 5.94
C LEU A 14 4.35 6.19 6.88
N PHE A 15 4.34 5.47 7.99
CA PHE A 15 5.34 5.59 9.03
C PHE A 15 6.03 4.24 9.28
N THR A 16 7.27 4.29 9.78
CA THR A 16 8.05 3.12 10.20
C THR A 16 8.52 3.28 11.64
N THR A 17 8.69 2.18 12.36
CA THR A 17 9.36 2.15 13.67
C THR A 17 10.88 2.16 13.56
N ALA A 18 11.43 2.03 12.35
CA ALA A 18 12.88 2.02 12.14
C ALA A 18 13.51 3.32 12.69
N PRO A 19 14.57 3.20 13.50
CA PRO A 19 15.35 4.35 13.95
C PRO A 19 16.19 4.94 12.81
N ASP A 20 16.60 6.21 12.97
CA ASP A 20 17.38 6.92 11.96
C ASP A 20 18.88 6.58 12.00
N ASP A 21 19.36 5.88 13.02
CA ASP A 21 20.68 5.23 12.99
C ASP A 21 20.70 3.99 12.06
N GLU A 22 19.59 3.26 11.95
CA GLU A 22 19.38 2.19 10.98
C GLU A 22 19.04 2.72 9.58
N LEU A 23 18.19 3.75 9.49
CA LEU A 23 17.79 4.40 8.22
C LEU A 23 18.16 5.91 8.24
N PRO A 24 19.42 6.28 7.96
CA PRO A 24 19.91 7.66 8.07
C PRO A 24 19.16 8.72 7.23
N TYR A 25 18.46 8.30 6.17
CA TYR A 25 17.63 9.21 5.39
C TYR A 25 16.34 9.64 6.13
N LEU A 26 16.00 9.02 7.27
CA LEU A 26 14.86 9.41 8.11
C LEU A 26 15.19 10.47 9.16
N LYS A 27 16.44 10.95 9.22
CA LYS A 27 16.83 12.00 10.16
C LYS A 27 15.89 13.22 10.07
N ASN A 28 15.49 13.76 11.22
CA ASN A 28 14.55 14.88 11.34
C ASN A 28 13.17 14.67 10.69
N ALA A 29 12.76 13.43 10.40
CA ALA A 29 11.41 13.15 9.92
C ALA A 29 10.35 13.58 10.94
N VAL A 30 9.10 13.71 10.49
CA VAL A 30 7.98 13.82 11.42
C VAL A 30 7.91 12.56 12.28
N GLU A 31 7.99 12.74 13.59
CA GLU A 31 7.81 11.68 14.57
C GLU A 31 6.40 11.72 15.15
N TRP A 32 5.84 10.55 15.42
CA TRP A 32 4.54 10.38 16.05
C TRP A 32 4.57 9.20 17.04
N GLN A 33 3.76 9.25 18.10
CA GLN A 33 3.56 8.11 19.00
C GLN A 33 2.40 7.25 18.53
N ALA A 34 2.69 6.05 18.02
CA ALA A 34 1.67 5.12 17.53
C ALA A 34 1.65 3.86 18.39
N ASN A 35 0.46 3.38 18.75
CA ASN A 35 0.31 2.08 19.38
C ASN A 35 0.50 1.00 18.31
N VAL A 36 1.66 0.35 18.23
CA VAL A 36 1.99 -0.60 17.16
C VAL A 36 2.49 -1.92 17.74
N HIS A 37 2.51 -2.96 16.92
CA HIS A 37 2.94 -4.29 17.35
C HIS A 37 4.42 -4.30 17.72
N VAL A 38 4.74 -5.00 18.80
CA VAL A 38 6.11 -5.24 19.21
C VAL A 38 6.62 -6.48 18.48
N PHE A 39 7.67 -6.31 17.68
CA PHE A 39 8.32 -7.39 16.96
C PHE A 39 9.76 -7.55 17.45
N SER A 40 10.20 -8.79 17.65
CA SER A 40 11.60 -9.13 18.00
C SER A 40 12.43 -9.57 16.79
N GLY A 41 11.88 -9.51 15.57
CA GLY A 41 12.55 -9.92 14.33
C GLY A 41 11.96 -9.25 13.08
N VAL A 42 12.54 -9.57 11.92
CA VAL A 42 12.24 -8.95 10.61
C VAL A 42 10.91 -9.40 9.97
N THR A 43 10.31 -10.47 10.48
CA THR A 43 9.02 -10.99 10.00
C THR A 43 7.94 -10.74 11.02
N CYS A 44 6.80 -10.19 10.58
CA CYS A 44 5.57 -10.15 11.38
C CYS A 44 5.22 -11.60 11.84
N PRO A 45 5.33 -11.93 13.14
CA PRO A 45 4.93 -13.24 13.63
C PRO A 45 3.43 -13.40 13.41
N SER A 46 3.01 -14.60 13.04
CA SER A 46 1.60 -14.98 13.13
C SER A 46 1.15 -14.82 14.59
N GLY A 47 0.37 -13.77 14.87
CA GLY A 47 -0.08 -13.48 16.23
C GLY A 47 0.84 -12.55 17.03
N ALA A 48 1.32 -11.46 16.44
CA ALA A 48 1.80 -10.34 17.25
C ALA A 48 0.64 -9.80 18.11
N LEU A 49 0.54 -10.25 19.35
CA LEU A 49 -0.59 -9.90 20.23
C LEU A 49 -0.32 -8.66 21.08
N VAL A 50 0.95 -8.29 21.27
CA VAL A 50 1.34 -7.17 22.12
C VAL A 50 1.56 -5.93 21.26
N ARG A 51 0.85 -4.85 21.61
CA ARG A 51 1.07 -3.50 21.09
C ARG A 51 1.45 -2.57 22.23
N ARG A 52 2.31 -1.61 21.96
CA ARG A 52 2.60 -0.51 22.88
C ARG A 52 2.83 0.79 22.10
N PRO A 53 2.71 1.96 22.72
CA PRO A 53 3.18 3.20 22.13
C PRO A 53 4.66 3.09 21.74
N GLN A 54 4.96 3.35 20.48
CA GLN A 54 6.32 3.44 19.95
C GLN A 54 6.43 4.68 19.05
N THR A 55 7.61 5.28 19.02
CA THR A 55 7.94 6.33 18.06
C THR A 55 7.91 5.74 16.65
N VAL A 56 7.20 6.40 15.75
CA VAL A 56 7.21 6.11 14.32
C VAL A 56 7.61 7.35 13.52
N ARG A 57 8.29 7.16 12.39
CA ARG A 57 8.85 8.20 11.52
C ARG A 57 8.19 8.19 10.16
N LEU A 58 7.77 9.36 9.67
CA LEU A 58 7.20 9.50 8.33
C LEU A 58 8.26 9.16 7.27
N LEU A 59 7.95 8.23 6.38
CA LEU A 59 8.85 7.86 5.28
C LEU A 59 8.26 8.06 3.89
N GLN A 60 6.93 8.07 3.77
CA GLN A 60 6.23 8.11 2.50
C GLN A 60 4.85 8.76 2.66
N VAL A 61 4.43 9.50 1.65
CA VAL A 61 3.06 10.01 1.50
C VAL A 61 2.55 9.62 0.13
N ASP A 62 1.45 8.88 0.07
CA ASP A 62 0.71 8.63 -1.16
C ASP A 62 -0.45 9.61 -1.26
N ILE A 63 -0.66 10.19 -2.44
CA ILE A 63 -1.80 11.07 -2.70
C ILE A 63 -2.54 10.53 -3.93
N ALA A 64 -3.86 10.42 -3.82
CA ALA A 64 -4.75 10.10 -4.92
C ALA A 64 -5.74 11.25 -5.11
N ILE A 65 -5.90 11.70 -6.35
CA ILE A 65 -6.77 12.82 -6.72
C ILE A 65 -7.79 12.31 -7.73
N LYS A 66 -9.08 12.45 -7.43
CA LYS A 66 -10.17 12.20 -8.38
C LYS A 66 -10.15 13.30 -9.41
N ASP A 67 -9.83 12.98 -10.66
CA ASP A 67 -9.72 13.96 -11.73
C ASP A 67 -10.24 13.37 -13.04
N ALA A 68 -11.31 13.96 -13.57
CA ALA A 68 -11.95 13.54 -14.81
C ALA A 68 -11.02 13.66 -16.03
N ARG A 69 -9.93 14.45 -15.95
CA ARG A 69 -8.92 14.53 -17.02
C ARG A 69 -8.09 13.25 -17.15
N ALA A 70 -8.00 12.43 -16.09
CA ALA A 70 -7.42 11.09 -16.15
C ALA A 70 -8.43 10.10 -16.78
N ALA A 71 -8.74 10.27 -18.06
CA ALA A 71 -9.92 9.67 -18.71
C ALA A 71 -10.05 8.14 -18.59
N GLU A 72 -8.94 7.43 -18.45
CA GLU A 72 -8.89 5.96 -18.42
C GLU A 72 -9.21 5.36 -17.03
N THR A 73 -8.98 6.12 -15.95
CA THR A 73 -9.11 5.64 -14.56
C THR A 73 -10.00 6.54 -13.70
N GLY A 74 -10.10 7.83 -14.04
CA GLY A 74 -10.71 8.90 -13.25
C GLY A 74 -9.86 9.34 -12.05
N TRP A 75 -8.60 8.88 -11.95
CA TRP A 75 -7.73 9.12 -10.81
C TRP A 75 -6.28 9.38 -11.22
N VAL A 76 -5.66 10.33 -10.53
CA VAL A 76 -4.22 10.59 -10.57
C VAL A 76 -3.62 10.14 -9.24
N PHE A 77 -2.60 9.31 -9.28
CA PHE A 77 -1.83 8.87 -8.13
C PHE A 77 -0.45 9.50 -8.16
N THR A 78 0.03 9.89 -6.99
CA THR A 78 1.40 10.37 -6.80
C THR A 78 1.93 9.85 -5.48
N THR A 79 3.23 9.60 -5.44
CA THR A 79 3.90 9.23 -4.19
C THR A 79 5.05 10.19 -3.93
N LEU A 80 5.24 10.54 -2.65
CA LEU A 80 6.39 11.26 -2.14
C LEU A 80 7.14 10.39 -1.14
N SER A 81 8.46 10.48 -1.17
CA SER A 81 9.39 9.79 -0.27
C SER A 81 10.12 10.81 0.60
N TYR A 82 10.32 10.52 1.88
CA TYR A 82 11.07 11.41 2.76
C TYR A 82 12.58 11.31 2.52
N ASN A 83 13.25 12.46 2.37
CA ASN A 83 14.71 12.56 2.29
C ASN A 83 15.26 13.54 3.32
N GLY A 84 15.73 13.04 4.46
CA GLY A 84 16.33 13.87 5.52
C GLY A 84 17.63 14.59 5.11
N ASN A 85 18.22 14.26 3.95
CA ASN A 85 19.36 14.98 3.37
C ASN A 85 18.95 16.07 2.37
N ALA A 86 17.67 16.14 1.97
CA ALA A 86 17.20 17.19 1.08
C ALA A 86 17.15 18.55 1.79
N ALA A 87 17.30 19.62 1.01
CA ALA A 87 17.07 20.97 1.48
C ALA A 87 15.61 21.16 1.90
N GLY A 88 15.37 21.99 2.91
CA GLY A 88 14.03 22.26 3.44
C GLY A 88 14.09 22.62 4.92
N ALA A 89 13.35 23.66 5.29
CA ALA A 89 13.17 24.11 6.67
C ALA A 89 12.23 23.18 7.44
N THR A 90 11.25 22.56 6.78
CA THR A 90 10.30 21.63 7.40
C THR A 90 10.46 20.20 6.91
N PRO A 91 10.04 19.17 7.68
CA PRO A 91 10.03 17.79 7.21
C PRO A 91 9.17 17.59 5.94
N TRP A 92 8.14 18.41 5.75
CA TRP A 92 7.27 18.36 4.57
C TRP A 92 7.98 18.82 3.29
N GLU A 93 8.85 19.84 3.39
CA GLU A 93 9.66 20.33 2.27
C GLU A 93 10.74 19.32 1.85
N ARG A 94 11.02 18.32 2.70
CA ARG A 94 11.95 17.22 2.44
C ARG A 94 11.29 16.00 1.83
N MET A 95 9.99 16.06 1.54
CA MET A 95 9.27 15.04 0.79
C MET A 95 9.57 15.21 -0.70
N GLN A 96 10.31 14.26 -1.28
CA GLN A 96 10.66 14.26 -2.69
C GLN A 96 9.62 13.49 -3.49
N LEU A 97 9.16 14.07 -4.60
CA LEU A 97 8.26 13.41 -5.54
C LEU A 97 8.94 12.16 -6.13
N VAL A 98 8.27 11.01 -6.04
CA VAL A 98 8.68 9.76 -6.71
C VAL A 98 8.21 9.78 -8.17
N GLY A 99 6.97 10.19 -8.38
CA GLY A 99 6.36 10.29 -9.69
C GLY A 99 4.85 10.44 -9.59
N VAL A 100 4.23 10.54 -10.75
CA VAL A 100 2.79 10.71 -10.93
C VAL A 100 2.31 9.71 -11.99
N MET A 101 1.16 9.08 -11.78
CA MET A 101 0.51 8.21 -12.77
C MET A 101 -0.98 8.53 -12.87
N TRP A 102 -1.52 8.51 -14.08
CA TRP A 102 -2.93 8.75 -14.40
C TRP A 102 -3.53 7.61 -15.23
N GLY A 103 -2.81 6.49 -15.26
CA GLY A 103 -3.15 5.24 -15.91
C GLY A 103 -2.01 4.25 -15.68
N ASN A 104 -2.22 3.01 -16.11
CA ASN A 104 -1.36 1.87 -15.82
C ASN A 104 -0.62 1.34 -17.07
N ASP A 105 -0.91 1.92 -18.24
CA ASP A 105 -0.30 1.57 -19.51
C ASP A 105 0.95 2.42 -19.77
N ILE A 106 2.11 1.80 -19.66
CA ILE A 106 3.41 2.44 -19.90
C ILE A 106 3.58 2.82 -21.38
N ALA A 107 3.06 2.02 -22.31
CA ALA A 107 3.20 2.29 -23.74
C ALA A 107 2.45 3.57 -24.16
N LYS A 108 1.44 3.96 -23.39
CA LYS A 108 0.70 5.23 -23.54
C LYS A 108 1.30 6.39 -22.75
N ASN A 109 2.49 6.25 -22.15
CA ASN A 109 3.13 7.26 -21.31
C ASN A 109 2.22 7.77 -20.18
N GLN A 110 1.45 6.90 -19.54
CA GLN A 110 0.46 7.29 -18.51
C GLN A 110 1.05 7.56 -17.12
N GLN A 111 2.35 7.85 -17.09
CA GLN A 111 3.09 8.15 -15.88
C GLN A 111 4.31 9.02 -16.18
N TRP A 112 4.79 9.68 -15.15
CA TRP A 112 6.10 10.32 -15.09
C TRP A 112 6.81 9.91 -13.81
N ILE A 113 8.09 9.56 -13.90
CA ILE A 113 8.92 9.14 -12.76
C ILE A 113 10.06 10.14 -12.58
N ASN A 114 10.29 10.57 -11.34
CA ASN A 114 11.38 11.44 -10.97
C ASN A 114 12.70 10.67 -10.89
N LYS A 115 13.52 10.76 -11.93
CA LYS A 115 14.84 10.11 -12.00
C LYS A 115 15.89 10.74 -11.07
N MET A 116 15.60 11.89 -10.46
CA MET A 116 16.51 12.61 -9.58
C MET A 116 16.18 12.39 -8.09
N ASN A 117 15.26 11.49 -7.76
CA ASN A 117 14.94 11.19 -6.38
C ASN A 117 16.15 10.52 -5.69
N GLY A 118 16.60 11.08 -4.58
CA GLY A 118 17.82 10.67 -3.88
C GLY A 118 17.60 9.70 -2.73
N THR A 119 16.38 9.18 -2.56
CA THR A 119 16.05 8.22 -1.49
C THR A 119 16.17 6.79 -2.01
N PRO A 120 16.50 5.81 -1.15
CA PRO A 120 16.41 4.40 -1.51
C PRO A 120 14.97 4.08 -1.92
N GLN A 121 14.78 3.70 -3.18
CA GLN A 121 13.47 3.39 -3.75
C GLN A 121 13.55 2.17 -4.64
N HIS A 122 12.46 1.42 -4.67
CA HIS A 122 12.12 0.61 -5.81
C HIS A 122 10.91 1.23 -6.51
N LEU A 123 10.80 0.99 -7.81
CA LEU A 123 9.56 1.22 -8.54
C LEU A 123 8.67 -0.02 -8.45
N GLY A 124 7.47 0.08 -9.02
CA GLY A 124 6.59 -1.05 -9.26
C GLY A 124 7.01 -1.88 -10.47
N ALA A 125 6.17 -2.87 -10.79
CA ALA A 125 6.44 -3.84 -11.83
C ALA A 125 6.63 -3.17 -13.19
N GLY A 126 7.77 -3.45 -13.83
CA GLY A 126 8.14 -2.86 -15.12
C GLY A 126 8.46 -1.37 -15.04
N GLY A 127 8.85 -0.84 -13.87
CA GLY A 127 9.18 0.57 -13.69
C GLY A 127 7.95 1.48 -13.53
N ARG A 128 6.80 0.92 -13.15
CA ARG A 128 5.60 1.70 -12.86
C ARG A 128 5.73 2.49 -11.56
N LEU A 129 5.03 3.62 -11.44
CA LEU A 129 4.93 4.30 -10.16
C LEU A 129 4.35 3.37 -9.09
N ASN A 130 5.06 3.30 -7.98
CA ASN A 130 4.65 2.61 -6.77
C ASN A 130 5.32 3.26 -5.57
N GLY A 131 4.81 3.03 -4.37
CA GLY A 131 5.45 3.54 -3.18
C GLY A 131 6.75 2.82 -2.84
N PRO A 132 7.76 3.54 -2.29
CA PRO A 132 9.02 2.96 -1.82
C PRO A 132 8.92 1.75 -0.89
N VAL A 133 7.81 1.58 -0.17
CA VAL A 133 7.56 0.42 0.72
C VAL A 133 6.36 -0.43 0.29
N ASP A 134 5.82 -0.20 -0.90
CA ASP A 134 4.74 -1.02 -1.46
C ASP A 134 5.30 -2.30 -2.10
N ASN A 135 4.46 -3.24 -2.54
CA ASN A 135 4.97 -4.45 -3.18
C ASN A 135 5.50 -4.16 -4.60
N PRO A 136 6.77 -4.47 -4.93
CA PRO A 136 7.38 -4.19 -6.24
C PRO A 136 6.74 -4.96 -7.43
N ARG A 137 5.92 -5.99 -7.17
CA ARG A 137 5.14 -6.72 -8.17
C ARG A 137 3.85 -6.01 -8.58
N SER A 138 3.54 -4.83 -8.03
CA SER A 138 2.35 -4.03 -8.38
C SER A 138 2.73 -2.63 -8.84
N SER A 139 1.73 -1.76 -8.94
CA SER A 139 1.81 -0.30 -9.10
C SER A 139 0.70 0.32 -8.25
N CYS A 140 0.71 1.64 -8.01
CA CYS A 140 -0.36 2.29 -7.24
C CYS A 140 -1.73 1.97 -7.84
N ILE A 141 -1.89 2.15 -9.16
CA ILE A 141 -3.15 1.85 -9.86
C ILE A 141 -3.46 0.36 -9.90
N SER A 142 -2.48 -0.52 -10.13
CA SER A 142 -2.69 -1.98 -10.14
C SER A 142 -3.22 -2.48 -8.78
N CYS A 143 -2.59 -2.06 -7.69
CA CYS A 143 -2.99 -2.41 -6.34
C CYS A 143 -4.38 -1.88 -6.00
N HIS A 144 -4.62 -0.59 -6.24
CA HIS A 144 -5.88 0.04 -5.87
C HIS A 144 -7.03 -0.30 -6.84
N ALA A 145 -6.77 -0.79 -8.05
CA ALA A 145 -7.83 -1.24 -8.97
C ALA A 145 -8.66 -2.39 -8.36
N THR A 146 -8.08 -3.18 -7.45
CA THR A 146 -8.79 -4.26 -6.74
C THR A 146 -9.62 -3.76 -5.56
N ALA A 147 -9.77 -2.45 -5.37
CA ALA A 147 -10.60 -1.85 -4.33
C ALA A 147 -12.09 -2.04 -4.63
N GLN A 148 -12.66 -3.08 -4.02
CA GLN A 148 -14.05 -3.48 -4.21
C GLN A 148 -14.60 -4.23 -3.00
N THR A 149 -15.92 -4.39 -2.97
CA THR A 149 -16.62 -5.25 -2.02
C THR A 149 -17.55 -6.24 -2.75
N PRO A 150 -17.47 -7.56 -2.46
CA PRO A 150 -16.44 -8.21 -1.65
C PRO A 150 -15.06 -8.21 -2.33
N SER A 151 -13.97 -8.23 -1.55
CA SER A 151 -12.63 -8.45 -2.09
C SER A 151 -12.49 -9.89 -2.57
N ARG A 152 -12.10 -10.09 -3.83
CA ARG A 152 -12.00 -11.41 -4.46
C ARG A 152 -10.61 -11.63 -5.05
N SER A 153 -10.14 -10.70 -5.86
CA SER A 153 -8.79 -10.70 -6.41
C SER A 153 -7.77 -10.07 -5.44
N PRO A 154 -6.53 -10.60 -5.35
CA PRO A 154 -5.44 -10.00 -4.56
C PRO A 154 -4.92 -8.70 -5.17
N MET A 155 -4.23 -7.87 -4.38
CA MET A 155 -3.66 -6.58 -4.82
C MET A 155 -2.44 -6.70 -5.75
N ILE A 156 -1.90 -7.93 -5.90
CA ILE A 156 -0.78 -8.25 -6.76
C ILE A 156 -1.20 -9.35 -7.75
N PRO A 157 -0.65 -9.37 -8.97
CA PRO A 157 -0.92 -10.46 -9.90
C PRO A 157 -0.42 -11.79 -9.31
N PRO A 158 -1.29 -12.82 -9.21
CA PRO A 158 -0.91 -14.13 -8.67
C PRO A 158 0.25 -14.77 -9.43
N SER A 159 0.25 -14.63 -10.76
CA SER A 159 1.29 -15.11 -11.66
C SER A 159 1.64 -14.08 -12.73
N GLN A 160 2.74 -14.30 -13.46
CA GLN A 160 3.11 -13.48 -14.61
C GLN A 160 2.04 -13.53 -15.72
N ALA A 161 1.34 -14.66 -15.86
CA ALA A 161 0.26 -14.81 -16.85
C ALA A 161 -0.95 -13.92 -16.52
N ASP A 162 -1.16 -13.59 -15.25
CA ASP A 162 -2.25 -12.71 -14.79
C ASP A 162 -1.91 -11.22 -14.91
N ALA A 163 -0.61 -10.89 -15.04
CA ALA A 163 -0.13 -9.51 -15.04
C ALA A 163 -0.88 -8.57 -16.01
N PRO A 164 -1.23 -8.96 -17.26
CA PRO A 164 -1.97 -8.07 -18.16
C PRO A 164 -3.30 -7.56 -17.59
N ARG A 165 -3.99 -8.36 -16.77
CA ARG A 165 -5.23 -7.95 -16.11
C ARG A 165 -4.95 -6.93 -15.00
N TRP A 166 -3.94 -7.14 -14.17
CA TRP A 166 -3.57 -6.21 -13.09
C TRP A 166 -3.02 -4.87 -13.62
N PHE A 167 -2.38 -4.90 -14.78
CA PHE A 167 -1.80 -3.70 -15.40
C PHE A 167 -2.69 -3.00 -16.43
N ALA A 168 -3.97 -3.39 -16.53
CA ALA A 168 -4.96 -2.69 -17.33
C ALA A 168 -5.51 -1.43 -16.63
N ASN A 169 -6.14 -0.55 -17.41
CA ASN A 169 -6.89 0.60 -16.88
C ASN A 169 -8.31 0.19 -16.53
N TYR A 170 -8.72 0.53 -15.31
CA TYR A 170 -10.10 0.38 -14.83
C TYR A 170 -10.59 1.75 -14.36
N PRO A 171 -11.75 2.24 -14.83
CA PRO A 171 -12.31 3.44 -14.22
C PRO A 171 -12.72 3.12 -12.78
N GLY A 172 -12.58 4.07 -11.85
CA GLY A 172 -12.85 3.84 -10.42
C GLY A 172 -14.31 3.44 -10.09
N ASN A 173 -15.24 3.61 -11.02
CA ASN A 173 -16.62 3.13 -10.89
C ASN A 173 -16.83 1.68 -11.36
N ARG A 174 -15.79 1.03 -11.91
CA ARG A 174 -15.84 -0.34 -12.40
C ARG A 174 -15.10 -1.26 -11.44
N ALA A 175 -15.79 -2.29 -10.95
CA ALA A 175 -15.17 -3.30 -10.11
C ALA A 175 -14.17 -4.14 -10.91
N PHE A 176 -13.11 -4.59 -10.23
CA PHE A 176 -12.08 -5.45 -10.81
C PHE A 176 -12.61 -6.85 -11.14
N ASP A 177 -13.52 -7.36 -10.31
CA ASP A 177 -14.21 -8.63 -10.50
C ASP A 177 -15.69 -8.44 -10.85
N ALA A 178 -16.21 -9.29 -11.74
CA ALA A 178 -17.62 -9.30 -12.10
C ALA A 178 -18.52 -9.59 -10.88
N GLY A 179 -19.57 -8.78 -10.69
CA GLY A 179 -20.49 -8.92 -9.56
C GLY A 179 -19.95 -8.44 -8.21
N ALA A 180 -18.82 -7.71 -8.19
CA ALA A 180 -18.41 -6.91 -7.04
C ALA A 180 -18.80 -5.43 -7.24
N THR A 181 -18.78 -4.65 -6.17
CA THR A 181 -19.00 -3.20 -6.18
C THR A 181 -17.68 -2.49 -5.96
N ALA A 182 -17.25 -1.65 -6.91
CA ALA A 182 -16.05 -0.83 -6.75
C ALA A 182 -16.19 0.17 -5.60
N THR A 183 -15.08 0.45 -4.93
CA THR A 183 -15.00 1.49 -3.89
C THR A 183 -14.12 2.65 -4.32
N ASP A 184 -14.12 2.94 -5.63
CA ASP A 184 -13.46 4.08 -6.24
C ASP A 184 -11.98 4.19 -5.87
N TYR A 185 -11.25 3.11 -6.12
CA TYR A 185 -9.85 2.94 -5.75
C TYR A 185 -9.53 3.02 -4.24
N SER A 186 -10.53 3.17 -3.35
CA SER A 186 -10.32 3.19 -1.91
C SER A 186 -10.32 1.80 -1.29
N LEU A 187 -9.12 1.24 -1.11
CA LEU A 187 -8.91 -0.02 -0.37
C LEU A 187 -9.36 0.10 1.09
N GLN A 188 -9.24 1.28 1.71
CA GLN A 188 -9.69 1.52 3.08
C GLN A 188 -11.21 1.39 3.23
N ILE A 189 -11.98 1.95 2.28
CA ILE A 189 -13.44 1.79 2.27
C ILE A 189 -13.82 0.34 1.97
N ALA A 190 -13.17 -0.29 0.98
CA ALA A 190 -13.39 -1.70 0.68
C ALA A 190 -13.20 -2.57 1.93
N MET A 191 -12.08 -2.40 2.63
CA MET A 191 -11.75 -3.15 3.83
C MET A 191 -12.69 -2.83 5.00
N GLY A 192 -13.05 -1.56 5.19
CA GLY A 192 -13.99 -1.13 6.22
C GLY A 192 -15.38 -1.75 6.05
N ILE A 193 -15.93 -1.75 4.83
CA ILE A 193 -17.21 -2.39 4.51
C ILE A 193 -17.15 -3.89 4.77
N GLN A 194 -16.07 -4.54 4.34
CA GLN A 194 -15.88 -5.97 4.58
C GLN A 194 -15.84 -6.29 6.08
N ASN A 195 -15.08 -5.54 6.87
CA ASN A 195 -14.99 -5.71 8.32
C ASN A 195 -16.34 -5.49 9.01
N LEU A 196 -17.11 -4.47 8.58
CA LEU A 196 -18.46 -4.22 9.10
C LEU A 196 -19.43 -5.35 8.77
N ASN A 197 -19.38 -5.89 7.55
CA ASN A 197 -20.25 -6.99 7.15
C ASN A 197 -19.91 -8.27 7.93
N ARG A 198 -18.62 -8.49 8.22
CA ARG A 198 -18.17 -9.59 9.09
C ARG A 198 -18.65 -9.41 10.52
N SER A 199 -18.52 -8.22 11.11
CA SER A 199 -18.94 -7.99 12.50
C SER A 199 -20.45 -8.18 12.73
N LYS A 200 -21.26 -8.05 11.67
CA LYS A 200 -22.71 -8.31 11.69
C LYS A 200 -23.06 -9.80 11.62
N THR A 201 -22.11 -10.67 11.31
CA THR A 201 -22.26 -12.13 11.32
C THR A 201 -21.65 -12.62 12.64
N PRO A 202 -22.45 -12.96 13.67
CA PRO A 202 -21.89 -13.40 14.95
C PRO A 202 -21.10 -14.69 14.74
N VAL A 203 -19.80 -14.66 15.02
CA VAL A 203 -19.05 -15.90 15.25
C VAL A 203 -19.59 -16.46 16.56
N ARG A 204 -20.49 -17.44 16.46
CA ARG A 204 -21.02 -18.13 17.64
C ARG A 204 -19.84 -18.85 18.31
N SER A 205 -19.40 -18.37 19.47
CA SER A 205 -18.46 -19.11 20.30
C SER A 205 -19.05 -20.49 20.59
N THR A 206 -18.34 -21.55 20.21
CA THR A 206 -18.70 -22.92 20.57
C THR A 206 -18.16 -23.32 21.94
N SER A 207 -17.52 -22.40 22.68
CA SER A 207 -17.02 -22.66 24.03
C SER A 207 -18.00 -22.16 25.08
N THR A 208 -18.48 -23.07 25.95
CA THR A 208 -19.27 -22.75 27.13
C THR A 208 -18.42 -22.38 28.35
N LYS A 209 -17.10 -22.21 28.20
CA LYS A 209 -16.20 -21.76 29.26
C LYS A 209 -15.22 -20.70 28.74
N ASP A 210 -15.23 -19.57 29.42
CA ASP A 210 -14.43 -18.34 29.32
C ASP A 210 -14.78 -17.21 28.34
N PRO A 211 -14.65 -15.93 28.81
CA PRO A 211 -14.75 -14.69 28.05
C PRO A 211 -13.47 -14.44 27.21
N GLY A 212 -13.03 -15.47 26.49
CA GLY A 212 -11.77 -15.52 25.76
C GLY A 212 -11.81 -14.79 24.41
N ALA A 213 -10.61 -14.41 23.95
CA ALA A 213 -10.34 -13.64 22.74
C ALA A 213 -11.20 -14.05 21.53
N ALA A 214 -11.62 -13.05 20.75
CA ALA A 214 -12.37 -13.25 19.51
C ALA A 214 -11.67 -14.28 18.61
N LEU A 215 -12.30 -15.44 18.44
CA LEU A 215 -11.86 -16.43 17.47
C LEU A 215 -12.10 -15.85 16.08
N ILE A 216 -11.02 -15.58 15.34
CA ILE A 216 -11.08 -15.21 13.93
C ILE A 216 -11.24 -16.52 13.13
N PRO A 217 -12.35 -16.72 12.41
CA PRO A 217 -12.57 -17.90 11.58
C PRO A 217 -11.44 -18.14 10.57
N ALA A 218 -11.20 -19.38 10.16
CA ALA A 218 -10.11 -19.72 9.25
C ALA A 218 -10.26 -19.08 7.86
N GLU A 219 -11.50 -18.87 7.41
CA GLU A 219 -11.86 -18.10 6.23
C GLU A 219 -11.53 -16.61 6.37
N ASP A 220 -11.63 -16.06 7.58
CA ASP A 220 -11.29 -14.67 7.88
C ASP A 220 -9.78 -14.48 7.98
N ILE A 221 -9.03 -15.47 8.49
CA ILE A 221 -7.57 -15.53 8.38
C ILE A 221 -7.15 -15.57 6.91
N LYS A 222 -7.80 -16.39 6.07
CA LYS A 222 -7.52 -16.43 4.62
C LYS A 222 -7.81 -15.10 3.93
N LEU A 223 -8.86 -14.38 4.33
CA LEU A 223 -9.23 -13.12 3.70
C LEU A 223 -8.39 -11.94 4.23
N MET A 224 -7.99 -11.95 5.51
CA MET A 224 -6.96 -11.02 6.03
C MET A 224 -5.60 -11.28 5.37
N ASN A 225 -5.20 -12.55 5.26
CA ASN A 225 -4.01 -12.93 4.52
C ASN A 225 -4.10 -12.55 3.04
N ARG A 226 -5.29 -12.40 2.42
CA ARG A 226 -5.46 -11.93 1.04
C ARG A 226 -5.50 -10.41 0.91
N ALA A 227 -6.14 -9.73 1.87
CA ALA A 227 -6.20 -8.26 1.94
C ALA A 227 -4.85 -7.65 2.36
N PHE A 228 -4.03 -8.43 3.06
CA PHE A 228 -2.65 -8.11 3.44
C PHE A 228 -1.63 -9.07 2.81
N ASP A 229 -1.99 -9.90 1.80
CA ASP A 229 -0.98 -10.61 0.99
C ASP A 229 -0.31 -9.55 0.14
N SER A 230 0.63 -8.84 0.74
CA SER A 230 1.72 -8.16 0.05
C SER A 230 2.66 -9.18 -0.60
N GLY A 231 2.22 -10.42 -0.88
CA GLY A 231 3.10 -11.57 -1.03
C GLY A 231 3.86 -11.82 0.27
N ARG A 232 3.67 -12.97 0.90
CA ARG A 232 4.54 -13.43 2.00
C ARG A 232 6.01 -13.60 1.63
N ASP A 233 6.35 -13.38 0.36
CA ASP A 233 7.71 -13.21 -0.12
C ASP A 233 8.05 -11.72 -0.09
N ILE A 234 8.63 -11.26 1.03
CA ILE A 234 9.57 -10.14 0.95
C ILE A 234 10.57 -10.55 -0.14
N PRO A 235 10.81 -9.74 -1.19
CA PRO A 235 11.89 -10.06 -2.12
C PRO A 235 13.13 -10.32 -1.27
N LEU A 236 13.71 -11.52 -1.38
CA LEU A 236 15.00 -11.80 -0.76
C LEU A 236 15.91 -10.61 -1.10
N PRO A 237 16.69 -10.08 -0.14
CA PRO A 237 17.61 -9.00 -0.44
C PRO A 237 18.42 -9.40 -1.66
N ILE A 238 18.34 -8.60 -2.72
CA ILE A 238 19.14 -8.83 -3.92
C ILE A 238 20.57 -8.48 -3.50
N ILE A 239 21.34 -9.51 -3.17
CA ILE A 239 22.75 -9.38 -2.82
C ILE A 239 23.54 -9.53 -4.12
N ILE A 240 24.00 -8.41 -4.68
CA ILE A 240 25.01 -8.40 -5.74
C ILE A 240 26.33 -8.02 -5.06
N ASN A 241 27.37 -8.85 -5.23
CA ASN A 241 28.72 -8.62 -4.68
C ASN A 241 28.81 -8.40 -3.15
N LYS A 242 27.96 -9.08 -2.36
CA LYS A 242 27.92 -8.96 -0.88
C LYS A 242 27.49 -7.58 -0.34
N ALA A 243 26.90 -6.73 -1.18
CA ALA A 243 26.25 -5.50 -0.76
C ALA A 243 24.72 -5.65 -0.89
N LEU A 244 23.97 -5.05 0.05
CA LEU A 244 22.52 -4.94 -0.04
C LEU A 244 22.18 -3.88 -1.09
N GLU A 245 21.83 -4.29 -2.31
CA GLU A 245 21.37 -3.36 -3.34
C GLU A 245 19.84 -3.28 -3.29
N TYR A 246 19.32 -2.14 -2.82
CA TYR A 246 17.97 -1.73 -3.23
C TYR A 246 18.01 -1.57 -4.75
N PRO A 247 17.03 -2.08 -5.52
CA PRO A 247 17.07 -2.05 -6.96
C PRO A 247 16.93 -0.60 -7.43
N VAL A 248 18.07 0.09 -7.53
CA VAL A 248 18.21 1.34 -8.26
C VAL A 248 18.02 0.96 -9.72
N GLY A 249 16.88 1.33 -10.28
CA GLY A 249 16.62 1.16 -11.70
C GLY A 249 17.74 1.81 -12.50
N ARG A 250 18.51 0.98 -13.20
CA ARG A 250 19.11 1.35 -14.48
C ARG A 250 18.19 0.89 -15.59
#